data_AF-K1ZJ91-F1
#
_entry.id   AF-K1ZJ91-F1
#
_cell.length_a   1.000
_cell.length_b   1.000
_cell.length_c   1.000
_cell.angle_alpha   90.00
_cell.angle_beta   90.00
_cell.angle_gamma   90.00
#
_symmetry.space_group_name_H-M   'P 1'
#
loop_
_entity.id
_entity.type
_entity.pdbx_description
1 polymer ?
#
loop_
_entity_poly.entity_id
_entity_poly.type
_entity_poly.pdbx_seq_one_letter_code
_entity_poly.pdbx_strand_id
1 'polypeptide(L)' 'SQRPVLIVLGTGSGLAPHIIERCDYILGPIHGFTHFNHLSVRSAAAAILDRWIGINERYGKRLSVE' A
#
# COMPACT_ATOMS: atom_id res chain seq x y z
N SER A 1 15.14 -2.59 7.92
CA SER A 1 15.69 -1.56 7.01
C SER A 1 15.60 -0.22 7.72
N GLN A 2 16.65 0.62 7.65
CA GLN A 2 16.66 1.98 8.22
C GLN A 2 16.33 3.06 7.15
N ARG A 3 16.03 2.66 5.91
CA ARG A 3 15.72 3.62 4.83
C ARG A 3 14.25 4.07 4.95
N PRO A 4 13.96 5.37 5.06
CA PRO A 4 12.59 5.86 5.10
C PRO A 4 11.88 5.54 3.78
N VAL A 5 10.59 5.22 3.87
CA VAL A 5 9.74 4.90 2.72
C VAL A 5 8.58 5.88 2.67
N LEU A 6 8.33 6.44 1.49
CA LEU A 6 7.19 7.31 1.21
C LEU A 6 6.23 6.59 0.26
N ILE A 7 4.98 6.41 0.69
CA ILE A 7 3.90 5.93 -0.17
C ILE A 7 3.17 7.16 -0.71
N VAL A 8 3.17 7.32 -2.04
CA VAL A 8 2.48 8.43 -2.71
C VAL A 8 1.15 7.92 -3.26
N LEU A 9 0.06 8.59 -2.90
CA LEU A 9 -1.29 8.24 -3.35
C LEU A 9 -1.87 9.41 -4.15
N GLY A 10 -2.52 9.08 -5.26
CA GLY A 10 -3.21 10.05 -6.10
C GLY A 10 -4.52 10.53 -5.49
N THR A 11 -5.23 11.35 -6.24
CA THR A 11 -6.62 11.77 -5.93
C THR A 11 -7.56 11.23 -7.01
N GLY A 12 -8.71 11.86 -7.24
CA GLY A 12 -9.77 11.35 -8.14
C GLY A 12 -9.26 10.85 -9.50
N SER A 13 -8.32 11.56 -10.12
CA SER A 13 -7.75 11.20 -11.44
C SER A 13 -6.41 10.45 -11.37
N GLY A 14 -5.97 10.02 -10.19
CA GLY A 14 -4.69 9.35 -9.98
C GLY A 14 -3.51 10.30 -9.77
N LEU A 15 -2.31 9.81 -10.08
CA LEU A 15 -1.06 10.56 -9.98
C LEU A 15 -0.67 11.17 -11.32
N ALA A 16 -0.11 12.37 -11.30
CA ALA A 16 0.45 12.98 -12.49
C ALA A 16 1.66 12.15 -12.99
N PRO A 17 1.87 12.00 -14.31
CA PRO A 17 2.94 11.17 -14.86
C PRO A 17 4.34 11.49 -14.30
N HIS A 18 4.68 12.77 -14.20
CA HIS A 18 5.99 13.22 -13.66
C HIS A 18 6.22 12.84 -12.19
N ILE A 19 5.16 12.54 -11.42
CA ILE A 19 5.31 12.03 -10.05
C ILE A 19 5.66 10.54 -10.09
N ILE A 20 5.02 9.78 -10.98
CA ILE A 20 5.28 8.34 -11.18
C ILE A 20 6.72 8.13 -11.65
N GLU A 21 7.22 8.96 -12.56
CA GLU A 21 8.61 8.94 -13.06
C GLU A 21 9.66 9.15 -11.95
N ARG A 22 9.27 9.77 -10.83
CA ARG A 22 10.15 10.00 -9.67
C ARG A 22 10.08 8.89 -8.63
N CYS A 23 9.17 7.93 -8.78
CA CYS A 23 9.03 6.83 -7.83
C CYS A 23 10.07 5.74 -8.12
N ASP A 24 10.77 5.30 -7.07
CA ASP A 24 11.70 4.16 -7.17
C ASP A 24 10.96 2.85 -7.50
N TYR A 25 9.69 2.74 -7.10
CA TYR A 25 8.87 1.55 -7.28
C TYR A 25 7.42 1.92 -7.61
N ILE A 26 6.76 1.05 -8.39
CA ILE A 26 5.33 1.11 -8.69
C ILE A 26 4.67 -0.13 -8.06
N LEU A 27 3.68 0.09 -7.20
CA LEU A 27 2.89 -1.01 -6.65
C LEU A 27 1.95 -1.57 -7.70
N GLY A 28 1.76 -2.90 -7.70
CA GLY A 28 0.71 -3.53 -8.47
C GLY A 28 -0.68 -3.07 -8.03
N PRO A 29 -1.69 -3.09 -8.93
CA PRO A 29 -3.04 -2.69 -8.58
C PRO A 29 -3.65 -3.60 -7.52
N ILE A 30 -4.59 -3.07 -6.74
CA ILE A 30 -5.38 -3.88 -5.81
C ILE A 30 -6.42 -4.65 -6.62
N HIS A 31 -6.32 -5.97 -6.59
CA HIS A 31 -7.34 -6.86 -7.15
C HIS A 31 -8.33 -7.32 -6.08
N GLY A 32 -9.60 -7.41 -6.46
CA GLY A 32 -10.67 -8.02 -5.69
C GLY A 32 -11.33 -9.16 -6.48
N PHE A 33 -12.54 -9.55 -6.09
CA PHE A 33 -13.29 -10.64 -6.74
C PHE A 33 -13.88 -10.29 -8.12
N THR A 34 -13.76 -9.03 -8.54
CA THR A 34 -14.29 -8.55 -9.82
C THR A 34 -13.20 -7.80 -10.59
N HIS A 35 -13.48 -7.50 -11.86
CA HIS A 35 -12.61 -6.67 -12.69
C HIS A 35 -12.64 -5.17 -12.33
N PHE A 36 -13.57 -4.72 -11.49
CA PHE A 36 -13.67 -3.32 -11.07
C PHE A 36 -12.78 -3.05 -9.86
N ASN A 37 -11.79 -2.17 -10.01
CA ASN A 37 -10.81 -1.82 -8.98
C ASN A 37 -10.66 -0.30 -8.74
N HIS A 38 -11.63 0.51 -9.15
CA HIS A 38 -11.66 1.95 -8.86
C HIS A 38 -12.07 2.20 -7.41
N LEU A 39 -11.11 2.02 -6.51
CA LEU A 39 -11.29 2.25 -5.08
C LEU A 39 -11.20 3.74 -4.75
N SER A 40 -11.91 4.15 -3.69
CA SER A 40 -11.60 5.43 -3.07
C SER A 40 -10.15 5.44 -2.59
N VAL A 41 -9.48 6.59 -2.65
CA VAL A 41 -8.08 6.72 -2.20
C VAL A 41 -7.91 6.26 -0.76
N ARG A 42 -8.89 6.53 0.11
CA ARG A 42 -8.90 6.08 1.51
C ARG A 42 -8.94 4.55 1.62
N SER A 43 -9.79 3.90 0.83
CA SER A 43 -9.91 2.44 0.79
C SER A 43 -8.65 1.79 0.21
N ALA A 44 -8.08 2.38 -0.84
CA ALA A 44 -6.81 1.91 -1.41
C ALA A 44 -5.66 2.05 -0.40
N ALA A 45 -5.58 3.18 0.31
CA ALA A 45 -4.60 3.40 1.36
C ALA A 45 -4.71 2.35 2.48
N ALA A 46 -5.93 2.10 2.96
CA ALA A 46 -6.19 1.10 4.00
C ALA A 46 -5.71 -0.29 3.57
N ALA A 47 -6.07 -0.73 2.35
CA ALA A 47 -5.66 -2.04 1.84
C ALA A 47 -4.14 -2.15 1.61
N ILE A 48 -3.48 -1.09 1.13
CA ILE A 48 -2.02 -1.05 0.94
C ILE A 48 -1.32 -1.16 2.29
N LEU A 49 -1.71 -0.34 3.26
CA LEU A 49 -1.09 -0.30 4.58
C LEU A 49 -1.35 -1.61 5.34
N ASP A 50 -2.54 -2.19 5.25
CA ASP A 50 -2.84 -3.49 5.87
C ASP A 50 -1.94 -4.61 5.31
N ARG A 51 -1.71 -4.64 3.99
CA ARG A 51 -0.79 -5.61 3.38
C ARG A 51 0.66 -5.43 3.79
N TRP A 52 1.09 -4.20 4.07
CA TRP A 52 2.50 -3.88 4.35
C TRP A 52 2.84 -3.91 5.84
N ILE A 53 2.00 -3.32 6.67
CA ILE A 53 2.22 -3.09 8.11
C ILE A 53 1.04 -3.55 8.97
N GLY A 54 0.03 -4.21 8.37
CA GLY A 54 -1.12 -4.73 9.10
C GLY A 54 -0.76 -5.85 10.07
N ILE A 55 -1.76 -6.30 10.83
CA ILE A 55 -1.58 -7.30 11.87
C ILE A 55 -1.16 -8.60 11.21
N ASN A 56 0.07 -9.00 11.50
CA ASN A 56 0.61 -10.26 11.04
C ASN A 56 0.75 -11.15 12.28
N GLU A 57 -0.22 -12.03 12.53
CA GLU A 57 -0.28 -12.87 13.74
C GLU A 57 1.00 -13.70 13.95
N ARG A 58 1.76 -13.95 12.87
CA ARG A 58 3.08 -14.60 12.92
C ARG A 58 4.14 -13.76 13.64
N TYR A 59 4.05 -12.44 13.61
CA TYR A 59 4.92 -11.53 14.36
C TYR A 59 4.48 -11.38 15.82
N GLY A 60 3.17 -11.48 16.10
CA GLY A 60 2.65 -11.48 17.48
C GLY A 60 3.21 -12.64 18.29
N LYS A 61 3.30 -13.84 17.70
CA LYS A 61 3.96 -14.98 18.34
C LYS A 61 5.45 -14.78 18.64
N ARG A 62 6.17 -13.91 17.90
CA ARG A 62 7.61 -13.67 18.13
C ARG A 62 7.88 -12.66 19.25
N LEU A 63 6.89 -11.87 19.63
CA LEU A 63 6.97 -10.89 20.74
C LEU A 63 6.37 -11.44 22.05
N SER A 64 5.77 -12.63 22.03
CA SER A 64 5.24 -13.32 23.23
C SER A 64 6.17 -14.46 23.71
N VAL A 65 7.38 -14.56 23.14
CA VAL A 65 8.45 -15.47 23.58
C VAL A 65 9.68 -14.64 23.99
N GLU A 66 9.46 -13.60 24.76
CA GLU A 66 10.43 -13.01 25.69
C GLU A 66 9.72 -12.76 27.03
#